data_AF-A0AAV0CNI1-F1
#
_entry.id   AF-A0AAV0CNI1-F1
#
_cell.length_a   1.000
_cell.length_b   1.000
_cell.length_c   1.000
_cell.angle_alpha   90.00
_cell.angle_beta   90.00
_cell.angle_gamma   90.00
#
_symmetry.space_group_name_H-M   'P 1'
#
loop_
_entity.id
_entity.type
_entity.pdbx_description
1 polymer ?
#
loop_
_entity_poly.entity_id
_entity_poly.type
_entity_poly.pdbx_seq_one_letter_code
_entity_poly.pdbx_strand_id
1 'polypeptide(L)'
;MSKCRVNLTLLDSTTETHSRLRAFMAKIRSGKRDLHTYTIRGTDEVVKAGDCVLIRPPPEKSSAPPGVAHVEGIEADDSDNVKLRVRWYNRPEDSWGGRREFHGAKELFLSDCYDLQCANAIEGKCTVHTFKAYVNKLPNVGPKDFYYRFVYKAATGTFVPDSVIVYCKCELPYNPDQWMIQCEECKDWYHPSCVGMSVEQTKELDQYVCSDCVSDQNVNNLEDTESSSSTITN
;
A
#
# COMPACT_ATOMS: atom_id res chain seq x y z
N MET A 1 16.26 -13.43 15.71
CA MET A 1 14.93 -13.72 15.12
C MET A 1 14.11 -14.47 16.16
N SER A 2 13.39 -13.76 17.02
CA SER A 2 12.61 -14.38 18.10
C SER A 2 11.20 -14.71 17.61
N LYS A 3 10.84 -16.00 17.71
CA LYS A 3 9.59 -16.59 17.24
C LYS A 3 8.41 -16.06 18.07
N CYS A 4 7.53 -15.25 17.49
CA CYS A 4 6.20 -15.00 18.04
C CYS A 4 5.25 -16.10 17.57
N ARG A 5 4.89 -17.00 18.47
CA ARG A 5 3.82 -17.98 18.28
C ARG A 5 2.60 -17.46 19.03
N VAL A 6 1.50 -17.18 18.33
CA VAL A 6 0.21 -16.90 18.97
C VAL A 6 -0.80 -17.91 18.44
N ASN A 7 -1.33 -18.73 19.35
CA ASN A 7 -2.46 -19.61 19.09
C ASN A 7 -3.72 -18.74 18.98
N LEU A 8 -4.41 -18.86 17.84
CA LEU A 8 -5.75 -18.29 17.64
C LEU A 8 -6.78 -19.28 18.20
N THR A 9 -7.45 -18.93 19.29
CA THR A 9 -8.74 -19.52 19.65
C THR A 9 -9.80 -18.44 19.56
N LEU A 10 -10.87 -18.71 18.78
CA LEU A 10 -12.08 -17.90 18.71
C LEU A 10 -12.63 -17.69 20.12
N LEU A 11 -12.70 -16.44 20.57
CA LEU A 11 -13.16 -16.07 21.90
C LEU A 11 -14.58 -15.48 21.81
N ASP A 12 -15.45 -16.02 22.66
CA ASP A 12 -16.86 -15.71 22.78
C ASP A 12 -17.09 -14.29 23.33
N SER A 13 -18.21 -13.63 23.00
CA SER A 13 -18.47 -12.21 23.31
C SER A 13 -18.41 -11.84 24.81
N THR A 14 -18.65 -12.81 25.70
CA THR A 14 -18.52 -12.68 27.16
C THR A 14 -17.07 -12.75 27.65
N THR A 15 -16.17 -13.35 26.89
CA THR A 15 -14.73 -13.42 27.21
C THR A 15 -13.99 -12.14 26.81
N GLU A 16 -14.49 -11.41 25.81
CA GLU A 16 -13.92 -10.13 25.37
C GLU A 16 -14.19 -8.99 26.36
N THR A 17 -15.37 -8.96 26.98
CA THR A 17 -15.69 -7.97 28.03
C THR A 17 -14.87 -8.24 29.30
N HIS A 18 -14.70 -9.50 29.68
CA HIS A 18 -13.89 -9.88 30.84
C HIS A 18 -12.38 -9.68 30.60
N SER A 19 -11.87 -9.90 29.38
CA SER A 19 -10.48 -9.62 29.01
C SER A 19 -10.20 -8.11 29.00
N ARG A 20 -11.13 -7.29 28.49
CA ARG A 20 -11.08 -5.82 28.57
C ARG A 20 -11.09 -5.32 30.01
N LEU A 21 -11.93 -5.88 30.88
CA LEU A 21 -11.97 -5.51 32.31
C LEU A 21 -10.67 -5.88 33.04
N ARG A 22 -10.09 -7.05 32.75
CA ARG A 22 -8.79 -7.47 33.29
C ARG A 22 -7.64 -6.60 32.80
N ALA A 23 -7.62 -6.25 31.52
CA ALA A 23 -6.64 -5.33 30.95
C ALA A 23 -6.77 -3.94 31.59
N PHE A 24 -8.00 -3.44 31.79
CA PHE A 24 -8.27 -2.19 32.47
C PHE A 24 -7.81 -2.20 33.93
N MET A 25 -8.09 -3.27 34.69
CA MET A 25 -7.61 -3.40 36.07
C MET A 25 -6.08 -3.54 36.16
N ALA A 26 -5.43 -4.24 35.22
CA ALA A 26 -3.98 -4.31 35.15
C ALA A 26 -3.37 -2.94 34.83
N LYS A 27 -4.04 -2.16 33.97
CA LYS A 27 -3.65 -0.80 33.61
C LYS A 27 -3.70 0.17 34.80
N ILE A 28 -4.77 0.12 35.59
CA ILE A 28 -4.90 0.88 36.85
C ILE A 28 -3.77 0.53 37.82
N ARG A 29 -3.43 -0.76 37.98
CA ARG A 29 -2.33 -1.18 38.84
C ARG A 29 -0.96 -0.71 38.35
N SER A 30 -0.80 -0.49 37.05
CA SER A 30 0.43 0.00 36.43
C SER A 30 0.53 1.53 36.31
N GLY A 31 -0.47 2.28 36.78
CA GLY A 31 -0.46 3.75 36.68
C GLY A 31 -0.55 4.31 35.25
N LYS A 32 -0.96 3.47 34.30
CA LYS A 32 -1.02 3.87 32.89
C LYS A 32 -2.33 4.55 32.56
N ARG A 33 -2.27 5.69 31.86
CA ARG A 33 -3.44 6.44 31.39
C ARG A 33 -3.42 6.56 29.87
N ASP A 34 -4.58 6.44 29.22
CA ASP A 34 -4.69 6.73 27.78
C ASP A 34 -4.68 8.24 27.56
N LEU A 35 -3.97 8.67 26.53
CA LEU A 35 -3.98 10.04 26.03
C LEU A 35 -4.77 10.09 24.72
N HIS A 36 -5.55 11.17 24.54
CA HIS A 36 -6.22 11.40 23.27
C HIS A 36 -5.26 11.94 22.20
N THR A 37 -4.31 12.78 22.62
CA THR A 37 -3.35 13.46 21.76
C THR A 37 -1.96 13.51 22.37
N TYR A 38 -0.96 13.75 21.52
CA TYR A 38 0.41 14.07 21.90
C TYR A 38 0.98 15.12 20.96
N THR A 39 1.58 16.18 21.50
CA THR A 39 2.29 17.18 20.71
C THR A 39 3.75 16.75 20.56
N ILE A 40 4.23 16.65 19.31
CA ILE A 40 5.61 16.25 19.03
C ILE A 40 6.55 17.31 19.58
N ARG A 41 7.46 16.90 20.47
CA ARG A 41 8.40 17.81 21.15
C ARG A 41 9.17 18.68 20.15
N GLY A 42 9.19 19.99 20.42
CA GLY A 42 9.88 20.96 19.56
C GLY A 42 9.08 21.38 18.33
N THR A 43 7.81 21.00 18.22
CA THR A 43 6.93 21.37 17.12
C THR A 43 5.51 21.65 17.65
N ASP A 44 4.66 22.22 16.79
CA ASP A 44 3.22 22.37 17.05
C ASP A 44 2.39 21.21 16.46
N GLU A 45 3.03 20.15 15.94
CA GLU A 45 2.34 19.01 15.34
C GLU A 45 1.69 18.13 16.42
N VAL A 46 0.37 17.99 16.33
CA VAL A 46 -0.43 17.14 17.23
C VAL A 46 -0.75 15.79 16.58
N VAL A 47 -0.38 14.71 17.26
CA VAL A 47 -0.64 13.31 16.90
C VAL A 47 -1.80 12.76 17.72
N LYS A 48 -2.68 11.99 17.08
CA LYS A 48 -3.78 11.23 17.71
C LYS A 48 -3.91 9.84 17.10
N ALA A 49 -4.70 8.98 17.74
CA ALA A 49 -5.05 7.68 17.15
C ALA A 49 -5.68 7.87 15.76
N GLY A 50 -5.29 7.01 14.82
CA GLY A 50 -5.66 7.09 13.41
C GLY A 50 -4.67 7.86 12.53
N ASP A 51 -3.76 8.66 13.11
CA ASP A 51 -2.71 9.32 12.34
C ASP A 51 -1.62 8.33 11.88
N CYS A 52 -0.84 8.73 10.88
CA CYS A 52 0.40 8.06 10.51
C CYS A 52 1.59 8.97 10.87
N VAL A 53 2.68 8.35 11.33
CA VAL A 53 3.88 9.06 11.79
C VAL A 53 5.15 8.44 11.21
N LEU A 54 6.18 9.28 11.10
CA LEU A 54 7.55 8.88 10.84
C LEU A 54 8.26 8.67 12.18
N ILE A 55 8.90 7.51 12.33
CA ILE A 55 9.63 7.12 13.53
C ILE A 55 11.11 6.97 13.18
N ARG A 56 11.96 7.69 13.91
CA ARG A 56 13.40 7.66 13.75
C ARG A 56 13.92 6.22 13.88
N PRO A 57 14.83 5.77 13.00
CA PRO A 57 15.46 4.47 13.18
C PRO A 57 16.30 4.45 14.48
N PRO A 58 16.55 3.27 15.04
CA PRO A 58 17.43 3.16 16.19
C PRO A 58 18.88 3.56 15.81
N PRO A 59 19.72 4.00 16.76
CA PRO A 59 21.03 4.58 16.47
C PRO A 59 21.95 3.69 15.62
N GLU A 60 21.86 2.36 15.78
CA GLU A 60 22.62 1.38 14.99
C GLU A 60 22.24 1.34 13.51
N LYS A 61 21.11 1.94 13.13
CA LYS A 61 20.61 2.07 11.75
C LYS A 61 20.32 3.52 11.40
N SER A 62 21.13 4.46 11.89
CA SER A 62 20.91 5.90 11.72
C SER A 62 20.83 6.37 10.27
N SER A 63 21.44 5.65 9.32
CA SER A 63 21.35 5.94 7.89
C SER A 63 20.11 5.37 7.19
N ALA A 64 19.31 4.55 7.88
CA ALA A 64 18.09 3.99 7.33
C ALA A 64 17.00 5.06 7.22
N PRO A 65 16.07 4.92 6.26
CA PRO A 65 14.90 5.81 6.22
C PRO A 65 14.06 5.66 7.49
N PRO A 66 13.33 6.70 7.92
CA PRO A 66 12.40 6.61 9.03
C PRO A 66 11.36 5.50 8.77
N GLY A 67 11.04 4.79 9.85
CA GLY A 67 9.94 3.83 9.87
C GLY A 67 8.61 4.57 9.73
N VAL A 68 7.62 3.91 9.13
CA VAL A 68 6.27 4.47 8.97
C VAL A 68 5.30 3.65 9.80
N ALA A 69 4.49 4.32 10.60
CA ALA A 69 3.61 3.66 11.55
C ALA A 69 2.22 4.31 11.60
N HIS A 70 1.19 3.47 11.72
CA HIS A 70 -0.16 3.88 12.07
C HIS A 70 -0.29 3.94 13.59
N VAL A 71 -0.86 5.01 14.13
CA VAL A 71 -1.05 5.20 15.56
C VAL A 71 -2.37 4.58 16.00
N GLU A 72 -2.30 3.48 16.76
CA GLU A 72 -3.47 2.78 17.32
C GLU A 72 -3.93 3.42 18.64
N GLY A 73 -3.01 4.03 19.38
CA GLY A 73 -3.32 4.71 20.63
C GLY A 73 -2.10 5.29 21.31
N ILE A 74 -2.33 6.14 22.31
CA ILE A 74 -1.29 6.85 23.03
C ILE A 74 -1.49 6.59 24.52
N GLU A 75 -0.43 6.26 25.23
CA GLU A 75 -0.44 6.03 26.68
C GLU A 75 0.68 6.79 27.37
N ALA A 76 0.41 7.28 28.59
CA ALA A 76 1.41 7.80 29.50
C ALA A 76 1.47 6.92 30.75
N ASP A 77 2.66 6.79 31.32
CA ASP A 77 2.86 6.25 32.67
C ASP A 77 2.77 7.35 33.73
N ASP A 78 2.88 6.98 35.01
CA ASP A 78 2.85 7.91 36.15
C ASP A 78 3.99 8.95 36.14
N SER A 79 5.05 8.70 35.36
CA SER A 79 6.19 9.62 35.19
C SER A 79 6.03 10.51 33.95
N ASP A 80 4.83 10.55 33.36
CA ASP A 80 4.51 11.25 32.11
C ASP A 80 5.37 10.84 30.90
N ASN A 81 5.96 9.63 30.94
CA ASN A 81 6.60 9.09 29.75
C ASN A 81 5.52 8.60 28.78
N VAL A 82 5.49 9.22 27.60
CA VAL A 82 4.51 8.90 26.57
C VAL A 82 5.02 7.81 25.64
N LYS A 83 4.19 6.79 25.42
CA LYS A 83 4.39 5.73 24.43
C LYS A 83 3.19 5.65 23.49
N LEU A 84 3.45 5.30 22.24
CA LEU A 84 2.44 5.08 21.22
C LEU A 84 2.33 3.58 20.99
N ARG A 85 1.10 3.06 21.04
CA ARG A 85 0.76 1.77 20.43
C ARG A 85 0.68 2.01 18.93
N VAL A 86 1.53 1.32 18.18
CA VAL A 86 1.66 1.51 16.75
C VAL A 86 1.49 0.21 16.00
N ARG A 87 1.05 0.34 14.75
CA ARG A 87 1.04 -0.73 13.76
C ARG A 87 1.96 -0.35 12.61
N TRP A 88 2.92 -1.20 12.29
CA TRP A 88 3.97 -0.87 11.35
C TRP A 88 3.52 -0.97 9.89
N TYR A 89 4.02 -0.05 9.07
CA TYR A 89 4.10 -0.21 7.63
C TYR A 89 5.50 -0.66 7.25
N ASN A 90 5.61 -1.77 6.53
CA ASN A 90 6.88 -2.25 5.97
C ASN A 90 7.11 -1.62 4.60
N ARG A 91 8.37 -1.31 4.27
CA ARG A 91 8.73 -0.99 2.88
C ARG A 91 8.91 -2.29 2.09
N PRO A 92 8.76 -2.28 0.76
CA PRO A 92 8.98 -3.45 -0.07
C PRO A 92 10.32 -4.16 0.17
N GLU A 93 11.38 -3.40 0.41
CA GLU A 93 12.74 -3.87 0.70
C GLU A 93 12.83 -4.70 1.99
N ASP A 94 11.94 -4.43 2.96
CA ASP A 94 11.93 -5.11 4.25
C ASP A 94 11.12 -6.41 4.22
N SER A 95 10.38 -6.67 3.14
CA SER A 95 9.59 -7.88 2.96
C SER A 95 10.46 -9.05 2.51
N TRP A 96 10.04 -10.29 2.77
CA TRP A 96 10.82 -11.48 2.38
C TRP A 96 11.05 -11.59 0.86
N GLY A 97 10.09 -11.12 0.06
CA GLY A 97 10.19 -11.11 -1.40
C GLY A 97 10.94 -9.92 -1.98
N GLY A 98 11.34 -8.95 -1.14
CA GLY A 98 11.98 -7.72 -1.57
C GLY A 98 11.10 -6.82 -2.45
N ARG A 99 11.72 -5.76 -2.98
CA ARG A 99 11.08 -4.88 -3.97
C ARG A 99 10.96 -5.60 -5.32
N ARG A 100 9.79 -5.49 -5.95
CA ARG A 100 9.48 -5.95 -7.30
C ARG A 100 9.20 -4.76 -8.20
N GLU A 101 9.24 -4.96 -9.51
CA GLU A 101 9.09 -3.89 -10.50
C GLU A 101 7.74 -3.16 -10.42
N PHE A 102 6.67 -3.86 -10.02
CA PHE A 102 5.35 -3.26 -9.87
C PHE A 102 5.20 -2.45 -8.57
N HIS A 103 6.16 -2.53 -7.64
CA HIS A 103 6.11 -1.77 -6.40
C HIS A 103 6.50 -0.32 -6.61
N GLY A 104 5.62 0.62 -6.27
CA GLY A 104 5.91 2.04 -6.38
C GLY A 104 6.94 2.51 -5.34
N ALA A 105 7.63 3.61 -5.62
CA ALA A 105 8.62 4.27 -4.77
C ALA A 105 8.04 4.71 -3.42
N LYS A 106 6.75 5.09 -3.40
CA LYS A 106 6.01 5.50 -2.20
C LYS A 106 5.16 4.37 -1.60
N GLU A 107 5.30 3.14 -2.10
CA GLU A 107 4.52 2.00 -1.63
C GLU A 107 5.00 1.50 -0.27
N LEU A 108 4.03 1.16 0.56
CA LEU A 108 4.18 0.54 1.86
C LEU A 108 3.22 -0.64 1.99
N PHE A 109 3.52 -1.57 2.90
CA PHE A 109 2.65 -2.68 3.26
C PHE A 109 2.19 -2.55 4.69
N LEU A 110 0.88 -2.52 4.90
CA LEU A 110 0.33 -2.52 6.25
C LEU A 110 0.60 -3.88 6.90
N SER A 111 1.41 -3.94 7.95
CA SER A 111 1.78 -5.22 8.54
C SER A 111 0.80 -5.70 9.61
N ASP A 112 0.97 -6.92 10.13
CA ASP A 112 0.39 -7.39 11.39
C ASP A 112 1.33 -7.21 12.60
N CYS A 113 2.39 -6.40 12.44
CA CYS A 113 3.32 -6.09 13.51
C CYS A 113 2.85 -4.88 14.33
N TYR A 114 2.54 -5.13 15.60
CA TYR A 114 2.21 -4.11 16.58
C TYR A 114 3.36 -3.93 17.56
N ASP A 115 3.57 -2.70 18.02
CA ASP A 115 4.65 -2.38 18.95
C ASP A 115 4.32 -1.16 19.84
N LEU A 116 5.12 -0.94 20.88
CA LEU A 116 5.10 0.23 21.75
C LEU A 116 6.34 1.09 21.50
N GLN A 117 6.14 2.27 20.92
CA GLN A 117 7.22 3.19 20.57
C GLN A 117 7.24 4.42 21.47
N CYS A 118 8.43 4.89 21.84
CA CYS A 118 8.56 6.10 22.65
C CYS A 118 8.17 7.32 21.81
N ALA A 119 7.37 8.23 22.37
CA ALA A 119 6.91 9.42 21.67
C ALA A 119 8.05 10.38 21.25
N ASN A 120 9.22 10.27 21.88
CA ASN A 120 10.43 11.04 21.53
C ASN A 120 11.10 10.57 20.23
N ALA A 121 10.74 9.37 19.74
CA ALA A 121 11.25 8.84 18.48
C ALA A 121 10.47 9.35 17.25
N ILE A 122 9.33 10.02 17.47
CA ILE A 122 8.51 10.57 16.40
C ILE A 122 9.21 11.78 15.80
N GLU A 123 9.38 11.77 14.48
CA GLU A 123 10.00 12.89 13.74
C GLU A 123 8.98 13.84 13.12
N GLY A 124 7.75 13.36 12.91
CA GLY A 124 6.68 14.15 12.32
C GLY A 124 5.53 13.27 11.83
N LYS A 125 4.43 13.91 11.44
CA LYS A 125 3.30 13.24 10.76
C LYS A 125 3.61 12.93 9.31
N CYS A 126 2.99 11.89 8.79
CA CYS A 126 2.93 11.56 7.36
C CYS A 126 1.52 11.11 6.97
N THR A 127 1.27 10.95 5.68
CA THR A 127 -0.01 10.47 5.18
C THR A 127 0.19 9.17 4.43
N VAL A 128 -0.55 8.13 4.81
CA VAL A 128 -0.56 6.86 4.09
C VAL A 128 -1.96 6.65 3.50
N HIS A 129 -2.04 6.75 2.17
CA HIS A 129 -3.28 6.69 1.41
C HIS A 129 -3.65 5.25 1.06
N THR A 130 -4.95 4.99 0.89
CA THR A 130 -5.36 3.82 0.11
C THR A 130 -4.89 3.99 -1.33
N PHE A 131 -4.57 2.90 -2.02
CA PHE A 131 -4.12 2.97 -3.42
C PHE A 131 -5.09 3.74 -4.32
N LYS A 132 -6.41 3.52 -4.17
CA LYS A 132 -7.42 4.25 -4.93
C LYS A 132 -7.38 5.75 -4.68
N ALA A 133 -7.16 6.19 -3.44
CA ALA A 133 -7.04 7.61 -3.12
C ALA A 133 -5.73 8.21 -3.65
N TYR A 134 -4.63 7.47 -3.53
CA TYR A 134 -3.33 7.90 -4.03
C TYR A 134 -3.35 8.16 -5.54
N VAL A 135 -3.85 7.20 -6.32
CA VAL A 135 -3.86 7.29 -7.79
C VAL A 135 -4.89 8.31 -8.31
N ASN A 136 -6.07 8.42 -7.69
CA ASN A 136 -7.18 9.16 -8.29
C ASN A 136 -7.50 10.52 -7.63
N LYS A 137 -6.96 10.81 -6.44
CA LYS A 137 -7.35 12.00 -5.66
C LYS A 137 -6.20 12.96 -5.35
N LEU A 138 -4.96 12.52 -5.51
CA LEU A 138 -3.81 13.38 -5.24
C LEU A 138 -3.44 14.16 -6.51
N PRO A 139 -3.54 15.50 -6.50
CA PRO A 139 -3.07 16.29 -7.64
C PRO A 139 -1.54 16.26 -7.74
N ASN A 140 -0.85 16.15 -6.60
CA ASN A 140 0.60 16.04 -6.50
C ASN A 140 0.96 15.14 -5.31
N VAL A 141 2.00 14.32 -5.48
CA VAL A 141 2.52 13.45 -4.42
C VAL A 141 3.60 14.20 -3.64
N GLY A 142 3.35 14.45 -2.36
CA GLY A 142 4.31 15.10 -1.47
C GLY A 142 5.42 14.15 -0.97
N PRO A 143 6.47 14.70 -0.32
CA PRO A 143 7.56 13.91 0.21
C PRO A 143 7.12 12.94 1.32
N LYS A 144 6.09 13.31 2.09
CA LYS A 144 5.51 12.54 3.20
C LYS A 144 4.20 11.82 2.84
N ASP A 145 3.85 11.77 1.55
CA ASP A 145 2.74 10.96 1.05
C ASP A 145 3.24 9.58 0.66
N PHE A 146 2.55 8.57 1.17
CA PHE A 146 2.77 7.15 0.90
C PHE A 146 1.45 6.49 0.54
N TYR A 147 1.49 5.27 0.05
CA TYR A 147 0.28 4.48 -0.15
C TYR A 147 0.48 3.03 0.21
N TYR A 148 -0.64 2.34 0.42
CA TYR A 148 -0.67 0.88 0.53
C TYR A 148 -1.85 0.31 -0.27
N ARG A 149 -1.65 -0.89 -0.79
CA ARG A 149 -2.69 -1.77 -1.34
C ARG A 149 -2.67 -3.17 -0.75
N PHE A 150 -1.61 -3.50 -0.02
CA PHE A 150 -1.44 -4.80 0.59
C PHE A 150 -1.35 -4.74 2.11
N VAL A 151 -1.89 -5.78 2.74
CA VAL A 151 -1.55 -6.17 4.10
C VAL A 151 -0.47 -7.25 4.02
N TYR A 152 0.66 -7.03 4.71
CA TYR A 152 1.76 -7.99 4.81
C TYR A 152 1.68 -8.75 6.14
N LYS A 153 1.72 -10.08 6.07
CA LYS A 153 1.74 -10.96 7.24
C LYS A 153 3.19 -11.32 7.55
N ALA A 154 3.81 -10.59 8.48
CA ALA A 154 5.26 -10.68 8.68
C ALA A 154 5.72 -12.05 9.18
N ALA A 155 4.85 -12.79 9.88
CA ALA A 155 5.14 -14.13 10.36
C ALA A 155 5.20 -15.18 9.23
N THR A 156 4.39 -15.02 8.18
CA THR A 156 4.25 -16.00 7.09
C THR A 156 4.86 -15.52 5.78
N GLY A 157 5.17 -14.23 5.65
CA GLY A 157 5.63 -13.62 4.41
C GLY A 157 4.52 -13.42 3.35
N THR A 158 3.25 -13.64 3.70
CA THR A 158 2.13 -13.61 2.75
C THR A 158 1.49 -12.23 2.65
N PHE A 159 0.83 -11.97 1.52
CA PHE A 159 0.15 -10.71 1.23
C PHE A 159 -1.37 -10.91 1.14
N VAL A 160 -2.13 -9.86 1.48
CA VAL A 160 -3.59 -9.79 1.30
C VAL A 160 -3.92 -8.48 0.57
N PRO A 161 -4.73 -8.50 -0.50
CA PRO A 161 -5.31 -9.70 -1.12
C PRO A 161 -4.24 -10.59 -1.80
N ASP A 162 -4.57 -11.86 -1.98
CA ASP A 162 -3.76 -12.86 -2.67
C ASP A 162 -3.87 -12.75 -4.20
N SER A 163 -5.03 -12.30 -4.71
CA SER A 163 -5.25 -11.94 -6.11
C SER A 163 -5.23 -10.44 -6.31
N VAL A 164 -4.58 -9.98 -7.38
CA VAL A 164 -4.56 -8.58 -7.82
C VAL A 164 -4.85 -8.47 -9.30
N ILE A 165 -5.44 -7.34 -9.68
CA ILE A 165 -5.66 -7.02 -11.09
C ILE A 165 -4.29 -6.75 -11.73
N VAL A 166 -4.07 -7.41 -12.86
CA VAL A 166 -2.88 -7.25 -13.69
C VAL A 166 -3.26 -6.61 -15.01
N TYR A 167 -2.29 -6.00 -15.66
CA TYR A 167 -2.45 -5.30 -16.93
C TYR A 167 -1.28 -5.65 -17.84
N CYS A 168 -1.43 -5.29 -19.12
CA CYS A 168 -0.40 -5.42 -20.14
C CYS A 168 0.00 -6.87 -20.40
N LYS A 169 0.83 -7.07 -21.44
CA LYS A 169 1.39 -8.37 -21.82
C LYS A 169 2.36 -8.95 -20.80
N CYS A 170 2.85 -8.13 -19.87
CA CYS A 170 3.70 -8.60 -18.78
C CYS A 170 2.91 -9.19 -17.59
N GLU A 171 1.58 -9.03 -17.57
CA GLU A 171 0.70 -9.54 -16.53
C GLU A 171 1.11 -9.09 -15.12
N LEU A 172 1.43 -7.80 -14.99
CA LEU A 172 1.86 -7.20 -13.72
C LEU A 172 0.81 -6.25 -13.14
N PRO A 173 0.74 -6.11 -11.80
CA PRO A 173 -0.06 -5.08 -11.17
C PRO A 173 0.40 -3.68 -11.58
N TYR A 174 -0.52 -2.73 -11.64
CA TYR A 174 -0.20 -1.35 -11.99
C TYR A 174 0.80 -0.70 -11.02
N ASN A 175 1.90 -0.15 -11.51
CA ASN A 175 2.81 0.71 -10.75
C ASN A 175 2.47 2.19 -11.00
N PRO A 176 2.09 2.98 -9.99
CA PRO A 176 1.70 4.38 -10.19
C PRO A 176 2.84 5.30 -10.63
N ASP A 177 4.09 4.85 -10.55
CA ASP A 177 5.25 5.60 -11.03
C ASP A 177 5.59 5.28 -12.49
N GLN A 178 4.90 4.31 -13.11
CA GLN A 178 5.11 3.90 -14.50
C GLN A 178 3.99 4.41 -15.40
N TRP A 179 4.38 4.97 -16.54
CA TRP A 179 3.44 5.41 -17.57
C TRP A 179 2.86 4.20 -18.30
N MET A 180 1.55 4.25 -18.55
CA MET A 180 0.83 3.28 -19.36
C MET A 180 -0.10 4.01 -20.34
N ILE A 181 -0.35 3.40 -21.50
CA ILE A 181 -1.29 3.86 -22.51
C ILE A 181 -2.46 2.87 -22.63
N GLN A 182 -3.68 3.37 -22.76
CA GLN A 182 -4.87 2.54 -22.92
C GLN A 182 -5.15 2.26 -24.40
N CYS A 183 -5.48 1.01 -24.73
CA CYS A 183 -5.97 0.65 -26.06
C CYS A 183 -7.44 1.07 -26.21
N GLU A 184 -7.79 1.69 -27.33
CA GLU A 184 -9.17 2.13 -27.61
C GLU A 184 -10.15 0.99 -27.85
N GLU A 185 -9.69 -0.16 -28.36
CA GLU A 185 -10.55 -1.31 -28.65
C GLU A 185 -10.78 -2.18 -27.39
N CYS A 186 -9.73 -2.83 -26.87
CA CYS A 186 -9.87 -3.75 -25.73
C CYS A 186 -9.95 -3.08 -24.36
N LYS A 187 -9.70 -1.76 -24.27
CA LYS A 187 -9.65 -0.97 -23.02
C LYS A 187 -8.61 -1.43 -21.98
N ASP A 188 -7.71 -2.33 -22.35
CA ASP A 188 -6.56 -2.72 -21.52
C ASP A 188 -5.42 -1.68 -21.60
N TRP A 189 -4.51 -1.73 -20.64
CA TRP A 189 -3.42 -0.79 -20.42
C TRP A 189 -2.06 -1.43 -20.70
N TYR A 190 -1.18 -0.69 -21.37
CA TYR A 190 0.12 -1.20 -21.80
C TYR A 190 1.25 -0.26 -21.41
N HIS A 191 2.36 -0.82 -20.92
CA HIS A 191 3.61 -0.08 -20.81
C HIS A 191 4.16 0.19 -22.22
N PRO A 192 4.62 1.42 -22.53
CA PRO A 192 5.19 1.72 -23.85
C PRO A 192 6.28 0.75 -24.27
N SER A 193 7.19 0.42 -23.35
CA SER A 193 8.29 -0.53 -23.61
C SER A 193 7.81 -1.93 -23.97
N CYS A 194 6.69 -2.40 -23.40
CA CYS A 194 6.11 -3.71 -23.70
C CYS A 194 5.46 -3.77 -25.09
N VAL A 195 5.19 -2.62 -25.70
CA VAL A 195 4.59 -2.50 -27.05
C VAL A 195 5.55 -1.85 -28.05
N GLY A 196 6.84 -1.76 -27.70
CA GLY A 196 7.90 -1.27 -28.60
C GLY A 196 7.89 0.24 -28.82
N MET A 197 7.36 1.02 -27.89
CA MET A 197 7.28 2.48 -27.95
C MET A 197 8.00 3.16 -26.78
N SER A 198 8.39 4.42 -26.97
CA SER A 198 8.84 5.29 -25.88
C SER A 198 7.67 6.01 -25.21
N VAL A 199 7.89 6.52 -24.00
CA VAL A 199 6.87 7.31 -23.28
C VAL A 199 6.51 8.57 -24.07
N GLU A 200 7.50 9.23 -24.67
CA GLU A 200 7.33 10.44 -25.49
C GLU A 200 6.44 10.14 -26.70
N GLN A 201 6.73 9.07 -27.43
CA GLN A 201 5.92 8.65 -28.58
C GLN A 201 4.46 8.41 -28.16
N THR A 202 4.23 7.73 -27.02
CA THR A 202 2.85 7.46 -26.56
C THR A 202 2.10 8.71 -26.10
N LYS A 203 2.79 9.79 -25.72
CA LYS A 203 2.15 11.07 -25.35
C LYS A 203 1.74 11.90 -26.57
N GLU A 204 2.33 11.63 -27.73
CA GLU A 204 2.02 12.29 -29.00
C GLU A 204 0.87 11.61 -29.76
N LEU A 205 0.44 10.42 -29.31
CA LEU A 205 -0.69 9.70 -29.92
C LEU A 205 -2.02 10.28 -29.44
N ASP A 206 -2.92 10.55 -30.40
CA ASP A 206 -4.32 10.86 -30.10
C ASP A 206 -5.09 9.59 -29.67
N GLN A 207 -4.81 8.47 -30.34
CA GLN A 207 -5.45 7.18 -30.09
C GLN A 207 -4.43 6.05 -30.25
N TYR A 208 -4.55 5.03 -29.40
CA TYR A 208 -3.72 3.83 -29.45
C TYR A 208 -4.58 2.59 -29.60
N VAL A 209 -4.22 1.72 -30.54
CA VAL A 209 -4.82 0.39 -30.71
C VAL A 209 -3.70 -0.64 -30.61
N CYS A 210 -3.86 -1.65 -29.75
CA CYS A 210 -2.83 -2.65 -29.53
C CYS A 210 -2.69 -3.60 -30.73
N SER A 211 -1.53 -4.26 -30.85
CA SER A 211 -1.22 -5.17 -31.95
C SER A 211 -2.28 -6.26 -32.15
N ASP A 212 -2.87 -6.73 -31.06
CA ASP A 212 -3.78 -7.87 -31.05
C ASP A 212 -5.13 -7.45 -31.66
N CYS A 213 -5.61 -6.26 -31.32
CA CYS A 213 -6.82 -5.68 -31.95
C CYS A 213 -6.57 -5.28 -33.42
N VAL A 214 -5.36 -4.84 -33.79
CA VAL A 214 -5.03 -4.57 -35.19
C VAL A 214 -5.05 -5.86 -36.03
N SER A 215 -4.54 -6.99 -35.49
CA SER A 215 -4.63 -8.27 -36.19
C SER A 215 -6.07 -8.74 -36.35
N ASP A 216 -6.92 -8.60 -35.33
CA ASP A 216 -8.30 -9.06 -35.37
C ASP A 216 -9.15 -8.29 -36.40
N GLN A 217 -8.92 -6.98 -36.55
CA GLN A 217 -9.61 -6.19 -37.58
C GLN A 217 -9.23 -6.60 -39.01
N ASN A 218 -7.97 -6.99 -39.24
CA ASN A 218 -7.53 -7.45 -40.56
C ASN A 218 -8.13 -8.81 -40.94
N VAL A 219 -8.35 -9.69 -39.96
CA VAL A 219 -9.01 -10.99 -40.18
C VAL A 219 -10.49 -10.79 -40.51
N ASN A 220 -11.20 -9.94 -39.76
CA ASN A 220 -12.62 -9.66 -40.03
C ASN A 220 -12.84 -9.02 -41.42
N ASN A 221 -11.93 -8.14 -41.87
CA ASN A 221 -12.02 -7.53 -43.20
C ASN A 221 -11.81 -8.53 -44.36
N LEU A 222 -11.09 -9.65 -44.13
CA LEU A 222 -10.89 -10.69 -45.14
C LEU A 222 -12.12 -11.60 -45.26
N GLU A 223 -12.80 -11.90 -44.16
CA GLU A 223 -14.05 -12.68 -44.16
C GLU A 223 -15.21 -11.91 -44.83
N ASP A 224 -15.26 -10.59 -44.69
CA ASP A 224 -16.24 -9.74 -45.38
C ASP A 224 -16.02 -9.66 -46.91
N THR A 225 -14.78 -9.88 -47.38
CA THR A 225 -14.49 -9.95 -48.82
C THR A 225 -14.82 -11.30 -49.46
N GLU A 226 -14.93 -12.38 -48.68
CA GLU A 226 -15.36 -13.68 -49.20
C GLU A 226 -16.90 -13.83 -49.23
N SER A 227 -17.65 -13.06 -48.43
CA SER A 227 -19.12 -13.04 -48.46
C SER A 227 -19.73 -12.22 -49.62
N SER A 228 -18.93 -11.49 -50.40
CA SER A 228 -19.42 -10.63 -51.49
C SER A 228 -19.06 -11.12 -52.90
N SER A 229 -18.45 -12.32 -53.04
CA SER A 229 -18.16 -12.96 -54.33
C SER A 229 -18.97 -14.23 -54.56
N SER A 230 -20.29 -14.12 -54.59
CA SER A 230 -21.13 -15.14 -55.22
C SER A 230 -22.36 -14.51 -55.88
N THR A 231 -22.16 -13.78 -56.98
CA THR A 231 -23.15 -13.66 -58.06
C THR A 231 -22.46 -13.29 -59.36
N ILE A 232 -22.09 -14.28 -60.18
CA ILE A 232 -22.04 -14.14 -61.64
C ILE A 232 -22.57 -15.43 -62.29
N THR A 233 -23.81 -15.30 -62.77
CA THR A 233 -24.46 -15.87 -63.98
C THR A 233 -24.26 -17.34 -64.39
N ASN A 234 -25.39 -18.05 -64.53
CA ASN A 234 -26.00 -18.33 -65.83
C ASN A 234 -27.51 -18.53 -65.70
#